data_AF-A0A0F8SR36-F1
#
_entry.id   AF-A0A0F8SR36-F1
#
_cell.length_a   1.000
_cell.length_b   1.000
_cell.length_c   1.000
_cell.angle_alpha   90.00
_cell.angle_beta   90.00
_cell.angle_gamma   90.00
#
_symmetry.space_group_name_H-M   'P 1'
#
loop_
_entity.id
_entity.type
_entity.pdbx_description
1 polymer ?
#
loop_
_entity_poly.entity_id
_entity_poly.type
_entity_poly.pdbx_seq_one_letter_code
_entity_poly.pdbx_strand_id
1 'polypeptide(L)'
;MPYITLVNEYIPDGVLQTVDEYDPYDWVYILFKAYHGSIDNYYKERGTTYDDDLKMRGFMTMLFSGIDALDKYPILNIDPAVEVLIEDTNPDVNNIKVPFPKLFINKRFKAHKGYIMGIVVEDMNQVSYQTFLQAGLSPKEAKKMVDKVRNHPDVNGEIPAMSFLYVYYSTEKIQIIMSDLDEIFDPNSDIDKEVFTVMKKAMIYAANVSNLITTNVDLDNLVNPDRDIRLIPQYKPTEDVKALTERDKRFSVIRLFGNLRRYTQEYAKEKRKHAAKDQDAVIVRGHWRHLRSPRFRNKRGQSIWIPPFIRGMDKELYSRIIHVKK
;
A
#
# COMPACT_ATOMS: atom_id res chain seq x y z
N MET A 1 -17.58 -6.52 -14.01
CA MET A 1 -17.65 -7.71 -13.14
C MET A 1 -16.52 -7.58 -12.14
N PRO A 2 -16.78 -7.59 -10.83
CA PRO A 2 -15.71 -7.54 -9.83
C PRO A 2 -14.83 -8.80 -9.96
N TYR A 3 -13.52 -8.60 -10.05
CA TYR A 3 -12.48 -9.64 -10.13
C TYR A 3 -11.88 -9.90 -8.74
N ILE A 4 -12.71 -10.12 -7.73
CA ILE A 4 -12.25 -10.71 -6.47
C ILE A 4 -11.94 -12.19 -6.77
N THR A 5 -10.68 -12.48 -7.10
CA THR A 5 -10.21 -13.87 -7.19
C THR A 5 -9.84 -14.31 -5.77
N LEU A 6 -10.83 -14.80 -5.02
CA LEU A 6 -10.58 -15.48 -3.75
C LEU A 6 -10.01 -16.86 -4.05
N VAL A 7 -8.72 -17.01 -3.81
CA VAL A 7 -8.09 -18.33 -3.85
C VAL A 7 -8.00 -18.82 -2.42
N ASN A 8 -8.94 -19.70 -2.08
CA ASN A 8 -9.04 -20.35 -0.78
C ASN A 8 -8.23 -21.61 -0.83
N GLU A 9 -7.10 -21.65 -0.13
CA GLU A 9 -6.33 -22.89 -0.08
C GLU A 9 -6.01 -23.35 1.33
N TYR A 10 -6.15 -24.66 1.48
CA TYR A 10 -5.94 -25.41 2.68
C TYR A 10 -4.45 -25.75 2.79
N ILE A 11 -3.81 -25.32 3.89
CA ILE A 11 -2.44 -25.72 4.20
C ILE A 11 -2.51 -27.00 5.02
N PRO A 12 -1.70 -28.04 4.71
CA PRO A 12 -1.67 -29.27 5.50
C PRO A 12 -1.38 -29.01 6.98
N ASP A 13 -2.04 -29.78 7.85
CA ASP A 13 -1.81 -29.78 9.30
C ASP A 13 -0.33 -29.99 9.65
N GLY A 14 0.17 -29.24 10.63
CA GLY A 14 1.53 -29.37 11.18
C GLY A 14 2.56 -28.34 10.69
N VAL A 15 2.19 -27.39 9.83
CA VAL A 15 3.09 -26.33 9.34
C VAL A 15 3.04 -25.05 10.20
N LEU A 16 2.11 -24.96 11.15
CA LEU A 16 1.82 -23.71 11.87
C LEU A 16 2.58 -23.63 13.20
N GLN A 17 3.79 -23.05 13.16
CA GLN A 17 4.25 -22.21 14.26
C GLN A 17 3.33 -20.98 14.36
N THR A 18 3.17 -20.43 15.57
CA THR A 18 2.21 -19.33 15.78
C THR A 18 2.53 -18.17 14.85
N VAL A 19 1.53 -17.52 14.27
CA VAL A 19 1.67 -16.41 13.29
C VAL A 19 2.58 -15.29 13.78
N ASP A 20 2.65 -15.15 15.10
CA ASP A 20 3.47 -14.18 15.79
C ASP A 20 4.98 -14.47 15.66
N GLU A 21 5.37 -15.70 15.30
CA GLU A 21 6.76 -16.14 15.11
C GLU A 21 7.30 -15.91 13.69
N TYR A 22 6.46 -15.73 12.68
CA TYR A 22 6.92 -15.48 11.31
C TYR A 22 7.53 -14.09 11.20
N ASP A 23 8.72 -13.98 10.61
CA ASP A 23 9.37 -12.70 10.35
C ASP A 23 8.60 -12.00 9.21
N PRO A 24 8.31 -10.68 9.31
CA PRO A 24 7.90 -9.87 8.16
C PRO A 24 8.87 -9.89 6.96
N TYR A 25 9.95 -10.67 6.97
CA TYR A 25 10.84 -10.96 5.85
C TYR A 25 10.63 -12.35 5.23
N ASP A 26 9.77 -13.20 5.82
CA ASP A 26 9.48 -14.56 5.36
C ASP A 26 8.43 -14.62 4.23
N TRP A 27 8.06 -13.47 3.66
CA TRP A 27 7.05 -13.36 2.60
C TRP A 27 7.27 -14.25 1.40
N VAL A 28 8.51 -14.31 0.91
CA VAL A 28 8.84 -15.15 -0.24
C VAL A 28 8.64 -16.61 0.13
N TYR A 29 8.95 -17.00 1.37
CA TYR A 29 8.72 -18.35 1.85
C TYR A 29 7.22 -18.67 1.99
N ILE A 30 6.43 -17.74 2.54
CA ILE A 30 4.98 -17.89 2.69
C ILE A 30 4.30 -18.00 1.32
N LEU A 31 4.63 -17.10 0.37
CA LEU A 31 4.10 -17.15 -0.99
C LEU A 31 4.55 -18.42 -1.72
N PHE A 32 5.82 -18.82 -1.57
CA PHE A 32 6.33 -20.04 -2.18
C PHE A 32 5.68 -21.31 -1.59
N LYS A 33 5.36 -21.33 -0.29
CA LYS A 33 4.59 -22.41 0.32
C LYS A 33 3.14 -22.43 -0.15
N ALA A 34 2.50 -21.27 -0.27
CA ALA A 34 1.15 -21.17 -0.84
C ALA A 34 1.13 -21.72 -2.28
N TYR A 35 2.17 -21.40 -3.08
CA TYR A 35 2.35 -21.95 -4.43
C TYR A 35 2.50 -23.49 -4.47
N HIS A 36 3.28 -24.07 -3.56
CA HIS A 36 3.43 -25.53 -3.54
C HIS A 36 2.16 -26.23 -3.03
N GLY A 37 1.50 -25.67 -2.01
CA GLY A 37 0.22 -26.16 -1.53
C GLY A 37 -0.87 -26.11 -2.60
N SER A 38 -0.91 -25.04 -3.41
CA SER A 38 -1.88 -24.84 -4.48
C SER A 38 -1.78 -25.89 -5.57
N ILE A 39 -0.57 -26.07 -6.07
CA ILE A 39 -0.24 -27.03 -7.11
C ILE A 39 -0.56 -28.44 -6.62
N ASP A 40 -0.11 -28.79 -5.41
CA ASP A 40 -0.31 -30.14 -4.89
C ASP A 40 -1.78 -30.48 -4.70
N ASN A 41 -2.61 -29.53 -4.23
CA ASN A 41 -4.05 -29.74 -4.09
C ASN A 41 -4.76 -29.77 -5.45
N TYR A 42 -4.43 -28.83 -6.35
CA TYR A 42 -4.98 -28.76 -7.70
C TYR A 42 -4.73 -30.03 -8.51
N TYR A 43 -3.53 -30.62 -8.41
CA TYR A 43 -3.21 -31.86 -9.13
C TYR A 43 -3.73 -33.14 -8.44
N LYS A 44 -4.06 -33.09 -7.14
CA LYS A 44 -4.67 -34.21 -6.40
C LYS A 44 -6.17 -34.32 -6.66
N GLU A 45 -6.87 -33.20 -6.79
CA GLU A 45 -8.31 -33.15 -7.06
C GLU A 45 -8.59 -33.28 -8.57
N ARG A 46 -8.48 -34.49 -9.11
CA ARG A 46 -8.77 -34.76 -10.53
C ARG A 46 -10.26 -34.55 -10.84
N GLY A 47 -10.55 -33.43 -11.49
CA GLY A 47 -11.84 -33.08 -12.08
C GLY A 47 -11.89 -31.62 -12.55
N THR A 48 -10.84 -31.13 -13.21
CA THR A 48 -10.67 -29.70 -13.50
C THR A 48 -11.63 -29.23 -14.59
N THR A 49 -12.53 -28.31 -14.25
CA THR A 49 -13.32 -27.57 -15.23
C THR A 49 -12.49 -26.45 -15.87
N TYR A 50 -12.96 -25.90 -16.99
CA TYR A 50 -12.32 -24.71 -17.60
C TYR A 50 -12.23 -23.53 -16.62
N ASP A 51 -13.25 -23.37 -15.77
CA ASP A 51 -13.27 -22.32 -14.75
C ASP A 51 -12.21 -22.53 -13.67
N ASP A 52 -11.87 -23.79 -13.35
CA ASP A 52 -10.81 -24.09 -12.37
C ASP A 52 -9.41 -23.80 -12.94
N ASP A 53 -9.16 -24.07 -14.23
CA ASP A 53 -7.92 -23.68 -14.91
C ASP A 53 -7.77 -22.15 -14.98
N LEU A 54 -8.87 -21.43 -15.28
CA LEU A 54 -8.87 -19.97 -15.32
C LEU A 54 -8.54 -19.37 -13.94
N LYS A 55 -9.16 -19.90 -12.87
CA LYS A 55 -8.87 -19.49 -11.48
C LYS A 55 -7.42 -19.76 -11.09
N MET A 56 -6.87 -20.92 -11.45
CA MET A 56 -5.47 -21.23 -11.18
C MET A 56 -4.51 -20.32 -11.92
N ARG A 57 -4.78 -19.98 -13.19
CA ARG A 57 -3.96 -18.99 -13.92
C ARG A 57 -4.04 -17.61 -13.28
N GLY A 58 -5.23 -17.20 -12.82
CA GLY A 58 -5.42 -15.99 -12.04
C GLY A 58 -4.59 -16.00 -10.76
N PHE A 59 -4.68 -17.08 -9.97
CA PHE A 59 -3.87 -17.28 -8.76
C PHE A 59 -2.38 -17.17 -9.03
N MET A 60 -1.90 -17.90 -10.03
CA MET A 60 -0.49 -17.93 -10.40
C MET A 60 0.00 -16.56 -10.82
N THR A 61 -0.80 -15.81 -11.57
CA THR A 61 -0.47 -14.44 -11.97
C THR A 61 -0.35 -13.53 -10.75
N MET A 62 -1.30 -13.58 -9.81
CA MET A 62 -1.27 -12.80 -8.57
C MET A 62 -0.06 -13.14 -7.70
N LEU A 63 0.21 -14.44 -7.54
CA LEU A 63 1.33 -14.96 -6.76
C LEU A 63 2.68 -14.52 -7.35
N PHE A 64 2.84 -14.65 -8.68
CA PHE A 64 4.04 -14.16 -9.35
C PHE A 64 4.16 -12.64 -9.27
N SER A 65 3.05 -11.90 -9.29
CA SER A 65 3.09 -10.45 -9.12
C SER A 65 3.58 -10.04 -7.74
N GLY A 66 3.13 -10.73 -6.68
CA GLY A 66 3.62 -10.55 -5.32
C GLY A 66 5.09 -10.95 -5.14
N ILE A 67 5.51 -12.07 -5.73
CA ILE A 67 6.92 -12.50 -5.72
C ILE A 67 7.79 -11.47 -6.46
N ASP A 68 7.36 -11.01 -7.63
CA ASP A 68 8.04 -9.99 -8.43
C ASP A 68 8.16 -8.66 -7.67
N ALA A 69 7.08 -8.22 -7.00
CA ALA A 69 7.09 -7.05 -6.12
C ALA A 69 8.14 -7.18 -5.02
N LEU A 70 8.14 -8.31 -4.31
CA LEU A 70 9.09 -8.58 -3.24
C LEU A 70 10.51 -8.73 -3.76
N ASP A 71 10.71 -9.20 -4.99
CA ASP A 71 12.02 -9.49 -5.58
C ASP A 71 12.67 -8.31 -6.33
N LYS A 72 11.88 -7.39 -6.88
CA LYS A 72 12.46 -6.34 -7.74
C LYS A 72 12.19 -4.94 -7.25
N TYR A 73 11.29 -4.78 -6.29
CA TYR A 73 10.80 -3.47 -5.88
C TYR A 73 11.05 -3.16 -4.41
N PRO A 74 10.95 -1.88 -4.01
CA PRO A 74 11.18 -1.48 -2.63
C PRO A 74 10.20 -2.15 -1.66
N ILE A 75 10.76 -2.68 -0.56
CA ILE A 75 10.00 -3.15 0.59
C ILE A 75 10.07 -2.06 1.67
N LEU A 76 8.92 -1.43 1.91
CA LEU A 76 8.79 -0.27 2.76
C LEU A 76 8.36 -0.67 4.17
N ASN A 77 9.21 -0.38 5.16
CA ASN A 77 8.75 -0.25 6.54
C ASN A 77 8.41 1.22 6.83
N ILE A 78 7.48 1.43 7.75
CA ILE A 78 7.01 2.77 8.14
C ILE A 78 7.52 3.06 9.55
N ASP A 79 8.27 4.15 9.73
CA ASP A 79 8.68 4.58 11.07
C ASP A 79 7.43 4.88 11.92
N PRO A 80 7.35 4.45 13.19
CA PRO A 80 6.19 4.67 14.04
C PRO A 80 5.76 6.13 14.17
N ALA A 81 6.68 7.08 14.00
CA ALA A 81 6.32 8.50 13.95
C ALA A 81 5.54 8.82 12.67
N VAL A 82 5.94 8.32 11.50
CA VAL A 82 5.20 8.53 10.24
C VAL A 82 3.83 7.85 10.31
N GLU A 83 3.77 6.67 10.92
CA GLU A 83 2.56 5.85 11.02
C GLU A 83 1.36 6.62 11.61
N VAL A 84 1.59 7.35 12.70
CA VAL A 84 0.54 8.18 13.32
C VAL A 84 -0.05 9.18 12.33
N LEU A 85 0.77 9.75 11.46
CA LEU A 85 0.30 10.71 10.45
C LEU A 85 -0.49 10.03 9.33
N ILE A 86 -0.04 8.86 8.89
CA ILE A 86 -0.69 8.07 7.83
C ILE A 86 -2.08 7.62 8.28
N GLU A 87 -2.19 7.07 9.50
CA GLU A 87 -3.45 6.55 10.04
C GLU A 87 -4.49 7.65 10.25
N ASP A 88 -4.06 8.86 10.62
CA ASP A 88 -4.95 10.01 10.85
C ASP A 88 -5.12 10.91 9.60
N THR A 89 -4.68 10.45 8.42
CA THR A 89 -4.84 11.18 7.15
C THR A 89 -6.00 10.60 6.33
N ASN A 90 -6.87 11.47 5.82
CA ASN A 90 -7.87 11.07 4.82
C ASN A 90 -7.19 10.91 3.44
N PRO A 91 -7.46 9.82 2.71
CA PRO A 91 -6.82 9.55 1.42
C PRO A 91 -7.31 10.49 0.32
N ASP A 92 -6.39 10.85 -0.58
CA ASP A 92 -6.72 11.53 -1.84
C ASP A 92 -7.05 10.49 -2.91
N VAL A 93 -8.25 9.89 -2.80
CA VAL A 93 -8.66 8.78 -3.66
C VAL A 93 -8.75 9.13 -5.14
N ASN A 94 -8.91 10.41 -5.47
CA ASN A 94 -9.09 10.89 -6.84
C ASN A 94 -7.78 11.08 -7.61
N ASN A 95 -6.64 11.09 -6.91
CA ASN A 95 -5.35 11.40 -7.52
C ASN A 95 -4.23 10.65 -6.79
N ILE A 96 -4.43 9.35 -6.61
CA ILE A 96 -3.39 8.52 -6.00
C ILE A 96 -2.28 8.28 -7.01
N LYS A 97 -1.04 8.47 -6.58
CA LYS A 97 0.15 8.22 -7.38
C LYS A 97 1.02 7.16 -6.71
N VAL A 98 1.50 6.21 -7.50
CA VAL A 98 2.47 5.21 -7.03
C VAL A 98 3.88 5.71 -7.35
N PRO A 99 4.81 5.72 -6.38
CA PRO A 99 6.17 6.20 -6.60
C PRO A 99 7.04 5.25 -7.44
N PHE A 100 6.61 3.99 -7.61
CA PHE A 100 7.33 2.93 -8.30
C PHE A 100 6.33 2.10 -9.11
N PRO A 101 6.77 1.32 -10.11
CA PRO A 101 5.87 0.43 -10.85
C PRO A 101 5.17 -0.58 -9.95
N LYS A 102 5.87 -1.05 -8.91
CA LYS A 102 5.33 -1.78 -7.78
C LYS A 102 6.06 -1.36 -6.51
N LEU A 103 5.42 -1.54 -5.36
CA LEU A 103 6.08 -1.47 -4.06
C LEU A 103 5.38 -2.41 -3.09
N PHE A 104 6.10 -2.81 -2.06
CA PHE A 104 5.54 -3.62 -0.99
C PHE A 104 5.56 -2.84 0.32
N ILE A 105 4.40 -2.68 0.95
CA ILE A 105 4.26 -2.05 2.27
C ILE A 105 4.20 -3.14 3.31
N ASN A 106 5.23 -3.18 4.14
CA ASN A 106 5.34 -4.15 5.22
C ASN A 106 4.59 -3.66 6.46
N LYS A 107 3.30 -3.99 6.55
CA LYS A 107 2.44 -3.62 7.67
C LYS A 107 1.41 -4.70 7.96
N ARG A 108 1.36 -5.14 9.22
CA ARG A 108 0.35 -6.07 9.71
C ARG A 108 -0.93 -5.34 10.11
N PHE A 109 -2.07 -5.84 9.65
CA PHE A 109 -3.40 -5.42 10.07
C PHE A 109 -4.12 -6.60 10.70
N LYS A 110 -4.49 -6.46 11.97
CA LYS A 110 -5.20 -7.50 12.71
C LYS A 110 -6.68 -7.53 12.34
N ALA A 111 -7.19 -8.72 12.08
CA ALA A 111 -8.60 -9.08 11.98
C ALA A 111 -8.95 -10.10 13.09
N HIS A 112 -10.23 -10.27 13.41
CA HIS A 112 -10.67 -11.24 14.42
C HIS A 112 -10.19 -12.67 14.18
N LYS A 113 -10.16 -13.12 12.92
CA LYS A 113 -9.76 -14.48 12.52
C LYS A 113 -8.33 -14.56 11.98
N GLY A 114 -7.57 -13.47 11.97
CA GLY A 114 -6.32 -13.47 11.22
C GLY A 114 -5.59 -12.14 11.09
N TYR A 115 -4.68 -12.08 10.12
CA TYR A 115 -3.87 -10.91 9.83
C TYR A 115 -3.77 -10.70 8.32
N ILE A 116 -3.92 -9.45 7.88
CA ILE A 116 -3.33 -9.02 6.61
C ILE A 116 -1.87 -8.70 6.93
N MET A 117 -0.94 -9.43 6.33
CA MET A 117 0.45 -9.32 6.75
C MET A 117 1.16 -8.07 6.14
N GLY A 118 0.65 -7.55 5.01
CA GLY A 118 1.33 -6.58 4.15
C GLY A 118 0.57 -6.38 2.84
N ILE A 119 1.00 -5.39 2.05
CA ILE A 119 0.24 -4.89 0.89
C ILE A 119 1.20 -4.65 -0.26
N VAL A 120 0.96 -5.30 -1.41
CA VAL A 120 1.58 -4.87 -2.68
C VAL A 120 0.73 -3.75 -3.27
N VAL A 121 1.36 -2.67 -3.72
CA VAL A 121 0.71 -1.62 -4.51
C VAL A 121 1.37 -1.61 -5.88
N GLU A 122 0.59 -1.69 -6.95
CA GLU A 122 1.12 -1.76 -8.31
C GLU A 122 0.56 -0.65 -9.19
N ASP A 123 1.39 0.08 -9.94
CA ASP A 123 0.86 0.96 -10.99
C ASP A 123 0.36 0.11 -12.16
N MET A 124 -0.95 -0.13 -12.23
CA MET A 124 -1.58 -0.98 -13.23
C MET A 124 -1.31 -0.51 -14.67
N ASN A 125 -1.15 0.80 -14.89
CA ASN A 125 -0.81 1.33 -16.20
C ASN A 125 0.63 0.99 -16.55
N GLN A 126 1.55 1.16 -15.60
CA GLN A 126 2.96 0.87 -15.80
C GLN A 126 3.22 -0.63 -15.94
N VAL A 127 2.57 -1.46 -15.12
CA VAL A 127 2.63 -2.93 -15.22
C VAL A 127 2.09 -3.38 -16.58
N SER A 128 0.91 -2.92 -16.98
CA SER A 128 0.34 -3.25 -18.30
C SER A 128 1.25 -2.83 -19.45
N TYR A 129 1.84 -1.63 -19.37
CA TYR A 129 2.80 -1.16 -20.36
C TYR A 129 4.01 -2.09 -20.48
N GLN A 130 4.61 -2.50 -19.36
CA GLN A 130 5.75 -3.43 -19.36
C GLN A 130 5.37 -4.81 -19.90
N THR A 131 4.19 -5.33 -19.54
CA THR A 131 3.68 -6.60 -20.06
C THR A 131 3.54 -6.57 -21.58
N PHE A 132 3.00 -5.47 -22.14
CA PHE A 132 2.89 -5.32 -23.60
C PHE A 132 4.26 -5.25 -24.29
N LEU A 133 5.24 -4.57 -23.69
CA LEU A 133 6.61 -4.57 -24.21
C LEU A 133 7.22 -5.97 -24.21
N GLN A 134 7.03 -6.74 -23.14
CA GLN A 134 7.51 -8.12 -23.03
C GLN A 134 6.83 -9.06 -24.03
N ALA A 135 5.57 -8.77 -24.38
CA ALA A 135 4.84 -9.45 -25.45
C ALA A 135 5.30 -9.05 -26.86
N GLY A 136 6.31 -8.18 -26.99
CA GLY A 136 6.93 -7.80 -28.26
C GLY A 136 6.32 -6.58 -28.94
N LEU A 137 5.39 -5.86 -28.28
CA LEU A 137 4.85 -4.62 -28.83
C LEU A 137 5.90 -3.51 -28.77
N SER A 138 5.88 -2.62 -29.77
CA SER A 138 6.69 -1.40 -29.72
C SER A 138 6.21 -0.47 -28.59
N PRO A 139 7.07 0.43 -28.07
CA PRO A 139 6.67 1.43 -27.07
C PRO A 139 5.42 2.24 -27.42
N LYS A 140 5.26 2.59 -28.70
CA LYS A 140 4.10 3.34 -29.19
C LYS A 140 2.81 2.50 -29.14
N GLU A 141 2.90 1.22 -29.51
CA GLU A 141 1.78 0.30 -29.49
C GLU A 141 1.37 -0.07 -28.07
N ALA A 142 2.34 -0.38 -27.21
CA ALA A 142 2.11 -0.65 -25.79
C ALA A 142 1.40 0.53 -25.12
N LYS A 143 1.84 1.77 -25.36
CA LYS A 143 1.18 2.97 -24.82
C LYS A 143 -0.25 3.11 -25.34
N LYS A 144 -0.47 2.89 -26.64
CA LYS A 144 -1.81 2.95 -27.25
C LYS A 144 -2.75 1.90 -26.64
N MET A 145 -2.24 0.71 -26.33
CA MET A 145 -3.02 -0.35 -25.67
C MET A 145 -3.40 0.04 -24.24
N VAL A 146 -2.46 0.56 -23.45
CA VAL A 146 -2.75 1.07 -22.10
C VAL A 146 -3.78 2.19 -22.13
N ASP A 147 -3.61 3.19 -23.00
CA ASP A 147 -4.57 4.29 -23.15
C ASP A 147 -5.96 3.79 -23.58
N LYS A 148 -6.02 2.76 -24.44
CA LYS A 148 -7.28 2.14 -24.88
C LYS A 148 -7.99 1.40 -23.74
N VAL A 149 -7.24 0.66 -22.92
CA VAL A 149 -7.78 -0.06 -21.75
C VAL A 149 -8.28 0.95 -20.71
N ARG A 150 -7.47 1.98 -20.40
CA ARG A 150 -7.83 3.04 -19.46
C ARG A 150 -9.10 3.78 -19.88
N ASN A 151 -9.21 4.11 -21.15
CA ASN A 151 -10.33 4.91 -21.68
C ASN A 151 -11.49 4.03 -22.20
N HIS A 152 -11.54 2.74 -21.87
CA HIS A 152 -12.58 1.85 -22.37
C HIS A 152 -13.95 2.26 -21.78
N PRO A 153 -15.03 2.36 -22.58
CA PRO A 153 -16.34 2.85 -22.13
C PRO A 153 -16.93 2.02 -20.97
N ASP A 154 -16.75 0.69 -21.03
CA ASP A 154 -17.22 -0.22 -19.98
C ASP A 154 -16.37 -0.19 -18.69
N VAL A 155 -15.26 0.55 -18.74
CA VAL A 155 -14.27 0.67 -17.67
C VAL A 155 -14.32 2.07 -17.04
N ASN A 156 -15.20 2.95 -17.53
CA ASN A 156 -15.51 4.27 -16.96
C ASN A 156 -14.30 5.17 -16.62
N GLY A 157 -13.11 4.95 -17.22
CA GLY A 157 -11.90 5.66 -16.81
C GLY A 157 -11.48 5.40 -15.35
N GLU A 158 -12.11 4.40 -14.73
CA GLU A 158 -12.13 4.12 -13.30
C GLU A 158 -11.25 2.92 -12.94
N ILE A 159 -10.46 2.32 -13.84
CA ILE A 159 -9.37 1.44 -13.36
C ILE A 159 -8.55 2.30 -12.42
N PRO A 160 -8.56 2.01 -11.11
CA PRO A 160 -7.65 2.66 -10.23
C PRO A 160 -6.30 2.33 -10.81
N ALA A 161 -5.44 3.31 -11.01
CA ALA A 161 -4.09 3.05 -11.47
C ALA A 161 -3.32 2.14 -10.48
N MET A 162 -3.98 1.58 -9.47
CA MET A 162 -3.47 0.72 -8.43
C MET A 162 -4.28 -0.55 -8.24
N SER A 163 -3.61 -1.69 -8.24
CA SER A 163 -4.09 -2.92 -7.62
C SER A 163 -3.49 -3.05 -6.22
N PHE A 164 -4.20 -3.73 -5.33
CA PHE A 164 -3.70 -4.12 -4.02
C PHE A 164 -3.71 -5.64 -3.88
N LEU A 165 -2.54 -6.21 -3.58
CA LEU A 165 -2.43 -7.62 -3.22
C LEU A 165 -2.24 -7.76 -1.72
N TYR A 166 -3.11 -8.55 -1.10
CA TYR A 166 -3.10 -8.87 0.32
C TYR A 166 -2.80 -10.35 0.51
N VAL A 167 -2.00 -10.65 1.53
CA VAL A 167 -1.93 -12.02 2.08
C VAL A 167 -2.65 -11.99 3.41
N TYR A 168 -3.81 -12.63 3.42
CA TYR A 168 -4.61 -12.85 4.61
C TYR A 168 -4.27 -14.22 5.19
N TYR A 169 -3.87 -14.23 6.45
CA TYR A 169 -3.56 -15.43 7.18
C TYR A 169 -4.61 -15.62 8.28
N SER A 170 -5.26 -16.78 8.37
CA SER A 170 -6.04 -17.21 9.53
C SER A 170 -5.46 -18.48 10.15
N THR A 171 -5.96 -18.84 11.34
CA THR A 171 -5.63 -20.14 11.96
C THR A 171 -6.00 -21.35 11.10
N GLU A 172 -6.83 -21.17 10.08
CA GLU A 172 -7.39 -22.24 9.25
C GLU A 172 -6.87 -22.22 7.80
N LYS A 173 -6.43 -21.07 7.28
CA LYS A 173 -6.03 -20.93 5.86
C LYS A 173 -5.16 -19.71 5.60
N ILE A 174 -4.39 -19.76 4.50
CA ILE A 174 -3.81 -18.58 3.88
C ILE A 174 -4.64 -18.27 2.63
N GLN A 175 -5.01 -17.00 2.47
CA GLN A 175 -5.72 -16.49 1.32
C GLN A 175 -4.88 -15.37 0.70
N ILE A 176 -4.71 -15.42 -0.61
CA ILE A 176 -4.20 -14.29 -1.38
C ILE A 176 -5.40 -13.60 -1.99
N ILE A 177 -5.56 -12.31 -1.69
CA ILE A 177 -6.68 -11.50 -2.14
C ILE A 177 -6.11 -10.37 -2.99
N MET A 178 -6.58 -10.25 -4.22
CA MET A 178 -6.35 -9.07 -5.04
C MET A 178 -7.66 -8.30 -5.14
N SER A 179 -7.57 -6.98 -5.03
CA SER A 179 -8.70 -6.11 -5.27
C SER A 179 -8.24 -4.78 -5.84
N ASP A 180 -9.14 -4.11 -6.53
CA ASP A 180 -8.99 -2.69 -6.86
C ASP A 180 -9.64 -1.79 -5.78
N LEU A 181 -9.59 -0.46 -5.97
CA LEU A 181 -10.22 0.50 -5.04
C LEU A 181 -11.74 0.37 -5.03
N ASP A 182 -12.39 0.21 -6.18
CA ASP A 182 -13.84 0.31 -6.33
C ASP A 182 -14.54 -0.95 -5.80
N GLU A 183 -13.91 -2.11 -5.94
CA GLU A 183 -14.36 -3.40 -5.43
C GLU A 183 -14.45 -3.44 -3.90
N ILE A 184 -13.55 -2.75 -3.17
CA ILE A 184 -13.62 -2.64 -1.69
C ILE A 184 -14.70 -1.64 -1.25
N PHE A 185 -15.43 -1.02 -2.17
CA PHE A 185 -16.65 -0.30 -1.85
C PHE A 185 -17.92 -1.04 -2.30
N ASP A 186 -17.81 -2.24 -2.88
CA ASP A 186 -18.98 -3.04 -3.25
C ASP A 186 -19.61 -3.68 -2.01
N PRO A 187 -20.84 -3.28 -1.61
CA PRO A 187 -21.52 -3.86 -0.46
C PRO A 187 -21.96 -5.32 -0.66
N ASN A 188 -21.86 -5.88 -1.87
CA ASN A 188 -22.32 -7.22 -2.21
C ASN A 188 -21.22 -8.29 -2.23
N SER A 189 -19.99 -7.96 -1.81
CA SER A 189 -18.88 -8.93 -1.76
C SER A 189 -19.14 -10.07 -0.75
N ASP A 190 -18.82 -11.31 -1.14
CA ASP A 190 -18.89 -12.51 -0.29
C ASP A 190 -17.79 -12.57 0.81
N ILE A 191 -16.87 -11.61 0.83
CA ILE A 191 -15.86 -11.49 1.88
C ILE A 191 -16.53 -11.14 3.21
N ASP A 192 -16.08 -11.79 4.29
CA ASP A 192 -16.47 -11.48 5.67
C ASP A 192 -16.37 -9.97 5.95
N LYS A 193 -17.44 -9.37 6.50
CA LYS A 193 -17.56 -7.91 6.69
C LYS A 193 -16.43 -7.30 7.53
N GLU A 194 -15.89 -8.05 8.48
CA GLU A 194 -14.80 -7.57 9.31
C GLU A 194 -13.47 -7.62 8.54
N VAL A 195 -13.21 -8.72 7.82
CA VAL A 195 -12.06 -8.81 6.89
C VAL A 195 -12.11 -7.69 5.86
N PHE A 196 -13.28 -7.43 5.29
CA PHE A 196 -13.53 -6.32 4.38
C PHE A 196 -13.22 -4.96 5.01
N THR A 197 -13.61 -4.74 6.26
CA THR A 197 -13.29 -3.51 7.01
C THR A 197 -11.78 -3.35 7.21
N VAL A 198 -11.07 -4.44 7.49
CA VAL A 198 -9.60 -4.44 7.64
C VAL A 198 -8.92 -4.19 6.29
N MET A 199 -9.38 -4.81 5.20
CA MET A 199 -8.91 -4.55 3.83
C MET A 199 -9.07 -3.09 3.45
N LYS A 200 -10.23 -2.49 3.72
CA LYS A 200 -10.47 -1.06 3.47
C LYS A 200 -9.48 -0.16 4.23
N LYS A 201 -9.18 -0.49 5.49
CA LYS A 201 -8.17 0.24 6.28
C LYS A 201 -6.77 0.07 5.66
N ALA A 202 -6.41 -1.15 5.29
CA ALA A 202 -5.13 -1.46 4.66
C ALA A 202 -4.94 -0.68 3.34
N MET A 203 -5.97 -0.67 2.50
CA MET A 203 -6.00 0.08 1.25
C MET A 203 -5.82 1.59 1.44
N ILE A 204 -6.58 2.19 2.36
CA ILE A 204 -6.47 3.62 2.69
C ILE A 204 -5.07 3.95 3.19
N TYR A 205 -4.52 3.08 4.05
CA TYR A 205 -3.16 3.22 4.55
C TYR A 205 -2.14 3.20 3.40
N ALA A 206 -2.26 2.23 2.49
CA ALA A 206 -1.38 2.09 1.34
C ALA A 206 -1.47 3.30 0.38
N ALA A 207 -2.67 3.78 0.10
CA ALA A 207 -2.90 5.00 -0.68
C ALA A 207 -2.21 6.22 -0.05
N ASN A 208 -2.34 6.39 1.26
CA ASN A 208 -1.69 7.47 2.00
C ASN A 208 -0.16 7.36 1.95
N VAL A 209 0.39 6.16 2.10
CA VAL A 209 1.84 5.91 1.96
C VAL A 209 2.33 6.32 0.57
N SER A 210 1.66 5.84 -0.49
CA SER A 210 2.03 6.13 -1.88
C SER A 210 1.97 7.64 -2.18
N ASN A 211 0.92 8.32 -1.76
CA ASN A 211 0.79 9.78 -1.90
C ASN A 211 1.83 10.54 -1.08
N LEU A 212 2.13 10.10 0.15
CA LEU A 212 3.13 10.73 1.00
C LEU A 212 4.50 10.70 0.32
N ILE A 213 4.90 9.55 -0.23
CA ILE A 213 6.17 9.39 -0.94
C ILE A 213 6.20 10.29 -2.17
N THR A 214 5.22 10.15 -3.06
CA THR A 214 5.22 10.86 -4.35
C THR A 214 5.19 12.38 -4.23
N THR A 215 4.74 12.93 -3.10
CA THR A 215 4.62 14.37 -2.90
C THR A 215 5.72 14.96 -2.02
N ASN A 216 6.31 14.19 -1.10
CA ASN A 216 7.24 14.71 -0.11
C ASN A 216 8.65 14.12 -0.20
N VAL A 217 8.82 12.95 -0.81
CA VAL A 217 10.12 12.32 -1.00
C VAL A 217 10.69 12.74 -2.35
N ASP A 218 11.97 13.12 -2.34
CA ASP A 218 12.76 13.31 -3.54
C ASP A 218 13.21 11.93 -4.03
N LEU A 219 12.53 11.39 -5.05
CA LEU A 219 12.79 10.05 -5.56
C LEU A 219 14.15 9.94 -6.29
N ASP A 220 14.67 11.06 -6.79
CA ASP A 220 16.00 11.12 -7.43
C ASP A 220 17.11 11.20 -6.38
N ASN A 221 16.80 11.73 -5.18
CA ASN A 221 17.71 11.80 -4.04
C ASN A 221 17.00 11.42 -2.74
N LEU A 222 16.86 10.10 -2.50
CA LEU A 222 16.08 9.54 -1.39
C LEU A 222 16.49 10.04 0.00
N VAL A 223 17.75 10.46 0.16
CA VAL A 223 18.33 10.94 1.43
C VAL A 223 18.46 12.46 1.50
N ASN A 224 17.81 13.20 0.59
CA ASN A 224 17.91 14.65 0.49
C ASN A 224 17.71 15.34 1.86
N PRO A 225 18.76 16.02 2.39
CA PRO A 225 18.73 16.62 3.72
C PRO A 225 17.73 17.77 3.87
N ASP A 226 17.24 18.34 2.76
CA ASP A 226 16.29 19.45 2.76
C ASP A 226 14.83 18.99 2.87
N ARG A 227 14.59 17.67 2.80
CA ARG A 227 13.26 17.09 2.98
C ARG A 227 13.08 16.57 4.40
N ASP A 228 11.93 16.86 4.99
CA ASP A 228 11.57 16.33 6.32
C ASP A 228 11.08 14.88 6.27
N ILE A 229 10.64 14.39 5.11
CA ILE A 229 10.26 12.99 4.87
C ILE A 229 11.24 12.41 3.88
N ARG A 230 11.87 11.28 4.23
CA ARG A 230 12.88 10.63 3.39
C ARG A 230 12.68 9.13 3.38
N LEU A 231 13.14 8.52 2.29
CA LEU A 231 13.20 7.07 2.18
C LEU A 231 14.65 6.63 2.45
N ILE A 232 14.87 5.95 3.57
CA ILE A 232 16.21 5.53 3.99
C ILE A 232 16.36 4.03 3.68
N PRO A 233 17.30 3.62 2.81
CA PRO A 233 17.64 2.22 2.63
C PRO A 233 17.99 1.59 3.99
N GLN A 234 17.30 0.51 4.35
CA GLN A 234 17.61 -0.30 5.51
C GLN A 234 18.29 -1.57 5.05
N TYR A 235 19.61 -1.62 5.17
CA TYR A 235 20.30 -2.90 5.11
C TYR A 235 19.90 -3.69 6.36
N LYS A 236 19.57 -4.99 6.22
CA LYS A 236 19.48 -5.86 7.39
C LYS A 236 20.78 -5.67 8.20
N PRO A 237 20.72 -5.46 9.52
CA PRO A 237 21.91 -5.48 10.35
C PRO A 237 22.38 -6.93 10.44
N THR A 238 22.97 -7.44 9.36
CA THR A 238 23.87 -8.60 9.44
C THR A 238 25.22 -8.06 9.87
N GLU A 239 25.87 -8.73 10.82
CA GLU A 239 27.18 -8.35 11.36
C GLU A 239 28.27 -8.21 10.26
N ASP A 240 28.02 -8.76 9.06
CA ASP A 240 28.84 -8.59 7.88
C ASP A 240 28.14 -7.78 6.78
N VAL A 241 28.48 -6.49 6.67
CA VAL A 241 28.09 -5.58 5.57
C VAL A 241 28.59 -6.08 4.20
N LYS A 242 29.57 -6.99 4.18
CA LYS A 242 30.17 -7.56 2.96
C LYS A 242 29.35 -8.68 2.32
N ALA A 243 28.32 -9.20 2.98
CA ALA A 243 27.49 -10.30 2.49
C ALA A 243 26.05 -9.88 2.10
N LEU A 244 25.79 -8.57 1.96
CA LEU A 244 24.48 -8.07 1.54
C LEU A 244 24.20 -8.53 0.10
N THR A 245 23.18 -9.37 -0.06
CA THR A 245 22.69 -9.76 -1.37
C THR A 245 21.96 -8.58 -2.02
N GLU A 246 21.81 -8.53 -3.35
CA GLU A 246 20.97 -7.51 -4.03
C GLU A 246 19.54 -7.47 -3.44
N ARG A 247 19.10 -8.60 -2.90
CA ARG A 247 17.84 -8.76 -2.15
C ARG A 247 17.72 -7.84 -0.94
N ASP A 248 18.82 -7.62 -0.22
CA ASP A 248 18.86 -6.87 1.03
C ASP A 248 18.90 -5.35 0.82
N LYS A 249 19.20 -4.89 -0.42
CA LYS A 249 19.22 -3.46 -0.76
C LYS A 249 17.84 -2.86 -1.02
N ARG A 250 16.80 -3.71 -1.13
CA ARG A 250 15.42 -3.32 -1.46
C ARG A 250 14.64 -2.83 -0.25
N PHE A 251 15.08 -3.17 0.96
CA PHE A 251 14.45 -2.75 2.19
C PHE A 251 14.70 -1.26 2.42
N SER A 252 13.64 -0.52 2.69
CA SER A 252 13.70 0.91 2.93
C SER A 252 12.71 1.31 3.99
N VAL A 253 13.00 2.43 4.68
CA VAL A 253 12.12 2.97 5.71
C VAL A 253 11.80 4.41 5.43
N ILE A 254 10.51 4.72 5.43
CA ILE A 254 10.05 6.09 5.43
C ILE A 254 10.25 6.66 6.82
N ARG A 255 11.03 7.74 6.93
CA ARG A 255 11.36 8.38 8.21
C ARG A 255 11.06 9.88 8.18
N LEU A 256 10.72 10.40 9.36
CA LEU A 256 10.62 11.84 9.60
C LEU A 256 11.93 12.40 10.16
N PHE A 257 12.23 13.62 9.75
CA PHE A 257 13.36 14.42 10.21
C PHE A 257 12.88 15.82 10.58
N GLY A 258 13.80 16.61 11.14
CA GLY A 258 13.59 18.04 11.37
C GLY A 258 12.39 18.36 12.26
N ASN A 259 11.73 19.46 11.93
CA ASN A 259 10.60 20.00 12.69
C ASN A 259 9.37 19.11 12.60
N LEU A 260 9.15 18.45 11.45
CA LEU A 260 8.03 17.55 11.28
C LEU A 260 8.08 16.37 12.25
N ARG A 261 9.26 15.79 12.49
CA ARG A 261 9.40 14.71 13.48
C ARG A 261 8.98 15.15 14.89
N ARG A 262 9.47 16.32 15.32
CA ARG A 262 9.13 16.89 16.63
C ARG A 262 7.64 17.15 16.75
N TYR A 263 7.04 17.76 15.73
CA TYR A 263 5.60 17.99 15.65
C TYR A 263 4.81 16.71 15.84
N THR A 264 5.17 15.64 15.13
CA THR A 264 4.44 14.38 15.21
C THR A 264 4.53 13.72 16.58
N GLN A 265 5.68 13.84 17.24
CA GLN A 265 5.83 13.37 18.62
C GLN A 265 4.94 14.15 19.60
N GLU A 266 4.87 15.48 19.44
CA GLU A 266 3.97 16.35 20.22
C GLU A 266 2.49 15.99 19.95
N TYR A 267 2.11 15.84 18.68
CA TYR A 267 0.78 15.42 18.26
C TYR A 267 0.39 14.05 18.87
N ALA A 268 1.25 13.05 18.77
CA ALA A 268 0.99 11.71 19.31
C ALA A 268 0.84 11.72 20.84
N LYS A 269 1.67 12.51 21.54
CA LYS A 269 1.60 12.70 22.99
C LYS A 269 0.26 13.33 23.38
N GLU A 270 -0.14 14.40 22.72
CA GLU A 270 -1.38 15.09 23.02
C GLU A 270 -2.61 14.26 22.66
N LYS A 271 -2.60 13.53 21.53
CA LYS A 271 -3.65 12.58 21.15
C LYS A 271 -3.92 11.57 22.26
N ARG A 272 -2.86 10.98 22.83
CA ARG A 272 -2.98 10.03 23.97
C ARG A 272 -3.55 10.69 25.22
N LYS A 273 -3.10 11.91 25.52
CA LYS A 273 -3.57 12.67 26.70
C LYS A 273 -5.05 13.02 26.60
N HIS A 274 -5.54 13.41 25.43
CA HIS A 274 -6.97 13.70 25.22
C HIS A 274 -7.84 12.45 25.20
N ALA A 275 -7.37 11.36 24.58
CA ALA A 275 -8.06 10.07 24.63
C ALA A 275 -8.24 9.56 26.08
N ALA A 276 -7.30 9.88 26.98
CA ALA A 276 -7.36 9.49 28.39
C ALA A 276 -8.17 10.44 29.29
N LYS A 277 -8.50 11.66 28.83
CA LYS A 277 -9.05 12.74 29.68
C LYS A 277 -10.45 13.21 29.33
N ASP A 278 -11.11 12.58 28.35
CA ASP A 278 -12.48 12.93 27.91
C ASP A 278 -12.68 14.44 27.72
N GLN A 279 -11.69 15.10 27.11
CA GLN A 279 -11.72 16.54 26.82
C GLN A 279 -12.22 16.79 25.40
N ASP A 280 -12.97 17.89 25.20
CA ASP A 280 -13.54 18.37 23.93
C ASP A 280 -12.49 18.85 22.89
N ALA A 281 -11.36 18.17 22.76
CA ALA A 281 -10.37 18.43 21.74
C ALA A 281 -10.79 17.76 20.43
N VAL A 282 -10.92 18.56 19.36
CA VAL A 282 -11.28 18.02 18.04
C VAL A 282 -10.01 17.67 17.28
N ILE A 283 -9.76 16.38 17.07
CA ILE A 283 -8.72 15.94 16.15
C ILE A 283 -9.15 16.29 14.73
N VAL A 284 -8.40 17.18 14.07
CA VAL A 284 -8.55 17.46 12.65
C VAL A 284 -7.66 16.51 11.88
N ARG A 285 -8.28 15.64 11.09
CA ARG A 285 -7.55 14.68 10.25
C ARG A 285 -6.68 15.39 9.21
N GLY A 286 -5.55 14.77 8.94
CA GLY A 286 -4.71 15.15 7.82
C GLY A 286 -5.50 15.00 6.53
N HIS A 287 -5.20 15.82 5.54
CA HIS A 287 -5.92 15.78 4.28
C HIS A 287 -5.09 16.40 3.16
N TRP A 288 -5.41 15.98 1.95
CA TRP A 288 -4.83 16.53 0.75
C TRP A 288 -5.65 17.72 0.27
N ARG A 289 -4.96 18.81 -0.07
CA ARG A 289 -5.57 20.04 -0.57
C ARG A 289 -5.09 20.32 -1.98
N HIS A 290 -6.03 20.35 -2.92
CA HIS A 290 -5.76 20.78 -4.28
C HIS A 290 -5.74 22.31 -4.37
N LEU A 291 -4.63 22.85 -4.85
CA LEU A 291 -4.43 24.30 -4.98
C LEU A 291 -5.03 24.79 -6.31
N ARG A 292 -6.34 25.04 -6.33
CA ARG A 292 -7.04 25.55 -7.54
C ARG A 292 -7.06 27.06 -7.67
N SER A 293 -6.88 27.77 -6.55
CA SER A 293 -7.02 29.23 -6.49
C SER A 293 -5.92 29.96 -7.27
N PRO A 294 -6.25 31.05 -8.02
CA PRO A 294 -5.27 31.88 -8.72
C PRO A 294 -4.17 32.46 -7.84
N ARG A 295 -4.40 32.57 -6.52
CA ARG A 295 -3.42 33.07 -5.54
C ARG A 295 -2.18 32.19 -5.41
N PHE A 296 -2.27 30.91 -5.79
CA PHE A 296 -1.16 29.97 -5.76
C PHE A 296 -0.47 29.88 -7.13
N ARG A 297 -0.12 31.01 -7.77
CA ARG A 297 0.36 31.04 -9.17
C ARG A 297 1.41 29.95 -9.50
N ASN A 298 2.41 29.77 -8.64
CA ASN A 298 3.52 28.81 -8.88
C ASN A 298 3.23 27.37 -8.43
N LYS A 299 2.10 27.14 -7.75
CA LYS A 299 1.69 25.82 -7.22
C LYS A 299 0.28 25.42 -7.65
N ARG A 300 -0.28 26.14 -8.64
CA ARG A 300 -1.67 25.93 -9.08
C ARG A 300 -1.77 24.58 -9.78
N GLY A 301 -2.81 23.82 -9.44
CA GLY A 301 -3.01 22.45 -9.92
C GLY A 301 -2.20 21.39 -9.14
N GLN A 302 -1.39 21.79 -8.16
CA GLN A 302 -0.69 20.84 -7.28
C GLN A 302 -1.55 20.46 -6.09
N SER A 303 -1.36 19.23 -5.60
CA SER A 303 -1.87 18.75 -4.32
C SER A 303 -0.79 18.93 -3.26
N ILE A 304 -1.17 19.49 -2.11
CA ILE A 304 -0.31 19.53 -0.92
C ILE A 304 -0.93 18.70 0.19
N TRP A 305 -0.09 18.06 1.00
CA TRP A 305 -0.53 17.40 2.21
C TRP A 305 -0.61 18.40 3.36
N ILE A 306 -1.70 18.35 4.12
CA ILE A 306 -1.85 19.06 5.39
C ILE A 306 -1.82 17.99 6.49
N PRO A 307 -0.84 18.03 7.40
CA PRO A 307 -0.73 17.01 8.46
C PRO A 307 -1.90 17.10 9.46
N PRO A 308 -2.28 15.98 10.10
CA PRO A 308 -3.30 15.96 11.14
C PRO A 308 -2.89 16.79 12.35
N PHE A 309 -3.83 17.51 12.96
CA PHE A 309 -3.60 18.39 14.11
C PHE A 309 -4.76 18.35 15.12
N ILE A 310 -4.58 18.94 16.31
CA ILE A 310 -5.65 19.03 17.32
C ILE A 310 -6.16 20.47 17.40
N ARG A 311 -7.44 20.68 17.06
CA ARG A 311 -8.11 21.99 17.13
C ARG A 311 -8.59 22.26 18.56
N GLY A 312 -8.33 23.48 19.04
CA GLY A 312 -8.63 23.90 20.43
C GLY A 312 -7.39 24.11 21.29
N MET A 313 -6.21 23.63 20.86
CA MET A 313 -4.93 23.90 21.52
C MET A 313 -4.04 24.92 20.79
N ASP A 314 -4.38 25.30 19.56
CA ASP A 314 -3.39 25.90 18.67
C ASP A 314 -3.74 27.34 18.25
N LYS A 315 -3.06 28.31 18.88
CA LYS A 315 -3.00 29.71 18.42
C LYS A 315 -2.03 29.89 17.24
N GLU A 316 -1.09 28.96 17.02
CA GLU A 316 -0.07 29.06 15.96
C GLU A 316 -0.51 28.45 14.63
N LEU A 317 -1.45 27.49 14.63
CA LEU A 317 -2.00 27.00 13.36
C LEU A 317 -2.78 28.09 12.59
N TYR A 318 -3.25 29.13 13.28
CA TYR A 318 -3.79 30.35 12.66
C TYR A 318 -2.71 31.16 11.90
N SER A 319 -1.45 31.14 12.35
CA SER A 319 -0.34 31.91 11.74
C SER A 319 0.37 31.18 10.60
N ARG A 320 0.26 29.84 10.53
CA ARG A 320 0.76 29.02 9.42
C ARG A 320 -0.22 28.86 8.26
N ILE A 321 -1.48 29.26 8.44
CA ILE A 321 -2.36 29.56 7.31
C ILE A 321 -1.77 30.79 6.62
N ILE A 322 -1.28 30.61 5.39
CA ILE A 322 -0.78 31.71 4.55
C ILE A 322 -1.79 32.86 4.60
N HIS A 323 -1.44 33.94 5.32
CA HIS A 323 -2.15 35.21 5.24
C HIS A 323 -1.92 35.74 3.83
N VAL A 324 -2.93 35.57 2.97
CA VAL A 324 -2.96 36.22 1.67
C VAL A 324 -3.24 37.69 1.96
N LYS A 325 -2.20 38.52 1.90
CA LYS A 325 -2.40 39.98 1.84
C LYS A 325 -3.28 40.26 0.61
N LYS A 326 -4.36 41.01 0.84
CA LYS A 326 -5.28 41.48 -0.21
C LYS A 326 -4.52 42.28 -1.27
#